data_AF-A0A1G7VCA4-F1
#
_entry.id   AF-A0A1G7VCA4-F1
#
_cell.length_a   1.000
_cell.length_b   1.000
_cell.length_c   1.000
_cell.angle_alpha   90.00
_cell.angle_beta   90.00
_cell.angle_gamma   90.00
#
_symmetry.space_group_name_H-M   'P 1'
#
loop_
_entity.id
_entity.type
_entity.pdbx_description
1 polymer ?
#
loop_
_entity_poly.entity_id
_entity_poly.type
_entity_poly.pdbx_seq_one_letter_code
_entity_poly.pdbx_strand_id
1 'polypeptide(L)'
;METLLKVAQLRVQGKPDEALAHVDAELQTAGAGERFLLMLQGLYAAEEASNEAKARGYATDLADIDPGLLSIQPYVALRPEDLKL
;
A
#
# COMPACT_ATOMS: atom_id res chain seq x y z
N MET A 1 -9.25 -12.40 5.19
CA MET A 1 -10.40 -11.43 5.24
C MET A 1 -10.50 -10.64 6.57
N GLU A 2 -10.40 -11.27 7.74
CA GLU A 2 -10.49 -10.59 9.05
C GLU A 2 -9.44 -9.46 9.21
N THR A 3 -8.21 -9.71 8.74
CA THR A 3 -7.12 -8.73 8.74
C THR A 3 -7.43 -7.47 7.94
N LEU A 4 -7.96 -7.60 6.72
CA LEU A 4 -8.31 -6.44 5.88
C LEU A 4 -9.37 -5.56 6.52
N LEU A 5 -10.37 -6.18 7.16
CA LEU A 5 -11.40 -5.45 7.89
C LEU A 5 -10.79 -4.69 9.07
N LYS A 6 -9.86 -5.30 9.80
CA LYS A 6 -9.19 -4.66 10.94
C LYS A 6 -8.37 -3.44 10.51
N VAL A 7 -7.61 -3.53 9.41
CA VAL A 7 -6.84 -2.40 8.86
C VAL A 7 -7.77 -1.26 8.47
N ALA A 8 -8.86 -1.55 7.74
CA ALA A 8 -9.84 -0.54 7.34
C ALA A 8 -10.51 0.14 8.55
N GLN A 9 -10.83 -0.63 9.60
CA GLN A 9 -11.39 -0.08 10.84
C GLN A 9 -10.42 0.87 11.54
N LEU A 10 -9.13 0.51 11.64
CA LEU A 10 -8.12 1.37 12.27
C LEU A 10 -7.96 2.69 11.51
N ARG A 11 -7.96 2.66 10.18
CA ARG A 11 -7.95 3.86 9.33
C ARG A 11 -9.16 4.75 9.57
N VAL A 12 -10.37 4.20 9.56
CA VAL A 12 -11.62 4.94 9.84
C VAL A 12 -11.63 5.55 11.24
N GLN A 13 -10.94 4.91 12.20
CA GLN A 13 -10.78 5.45 13.56
C GLN A 13 -9.72 6.55 13.66
N GLY A 14 -9.10 6.97 12.54
CA GLY A 14 -8.03 7.97 12.54
C GLY A 14 -6.73 7.44 13.15
N LYS A 15 -6.50 6.13 13.08
CA LYS A 15 -5.28 5.46 13.55
C LYS A 15 -4.49 4.84 12.39
N PRO A 16 -4.07 5.65 11.40
CA PRO A 16 -3.40 5.13 10.21
C PRO A 16 -2.04 4.51 10.53
N ASP A 17 -1.32 4.98 11.55
CA ASP A 17 -0.07 4.36 12.00
C ASP A 17 -0.25 2.95 12.57
N GLU A 18 -1.31 2.72 13.36
CA GLU A 18 -1.65 1.39 13.87
C GLU A 18 -2.09 0.47 12.72
N ALA A 19 -2.86 1.01 11.78
CA ALA A 19 -3.28 0.28 10.59
C ALA A 19 -2.07 -0.19 9.77
N LEU A 20 -1.10 0.70 9.57
CA LEU A 20 0.14 0.46 8.85
C LEU A 20 1.02 -0.60 9.53
N ALA A 21 1.17 -0.51 10.85
CA ALA A 21 1.88 -1.53 11.63
C ALA A 21 1.22 -2.91 11.53
N HIS A 22 -0.12 -2.95 11.52
CA HIS A 22 -0.86 -4.19 11.35
C HIS A 22 -0.68 -4.78 9.94
N VAL A 23 -0.69 -3.95 8.90
CA VAL A 23 -0.40 -4.39 7.51
C VAL A 23 0.99 -5.02 7.42
N ASP A 24 2.02 -4.39 7.97
CA ASP A 24 3.40 -4.90 7.87
C ASP A 24 3.59 -6.25 8.56
N ALA A 25 2.95 -6.45 9.71
CA ALA A 25 3.00 -7.72 10.43
C ALA A 25 2.36 -8.85 9.59
N GLU A 26 1.24 -8.55 8.94
CA GLU A 26 0.44 -9.53 8.24
C GLU A 26 0.97 -9.82 6.83
N LEU A 27 1.64 -8.86 6.18
CA LEU A 27 2.29 -9.06 4.89
C LEU A 27 3.39 -10.14 4.92
N GLN A 28 3.97 -10.43 6.09
CA GLN A 28 4.98 -11.48 6.23
C GLN A 28 4.40 -12.90 6.11
N THR A 29 3.14 -13.06 6.48
CA THR A 29 2.45 -14.37 6.54
C THR A 29 1.32 -14.50 5.51
N ALA A 30 0.93 -13.39 4.87
CA ALA A 30 -0.13 -13.37 3.87
C ALA A 30 0.19 -14.23 2.64
N GLY A 31 -0.79 -15.01 2.22
CA GLY A 31 -0.76 -15.72 0.93
C GLY A 31 -0.79 -14.73 -0.25
N ALA A 32 -0.28 -15.17 -1.41
CA ALA A 32 -0.14 -14.33 -2.60
C ALA A 32 -1.44 -13.60 -3.02
N GLY A 33 -2.60 -14.25 -2.87
CA GLY A 33 -3.90 -13.65 -3.22
C GLY A 33 -4.36 -12.53 -2.28
N GLU A 34 -4.01 -12.58 -0.99
CA GLU A 34 -4.38 -11.53 -0.01
C GLU A 34 -3.34 -10.41 0.05
N ARG A 35 -2.10 -10.70 -0.36
CA ARG A 35 -0.97 -9.76 -0.34
C ARG A 35 -1.27 -8.47 -1.11
N PHE A 36 -1.88 -8.58 -2.29
CA PHE A 36 -2.24 -7.40 -3.10
C PHE A 36 -3.18 -6.45 -2.35
N LEU A 37 -4.25 -6.98 -1.76
CA LEU A 37 -5.22 -6.18 -1.02
C LEU A 37 -4.61 -5.58 0.25
N LEU A 38 -3.72 -6.31 0.93
CA LEU A 38 -3.00 -5.80 2.11
C LEU A 38 -2.05 -4.66 1.73
N MET A 39 -1.30 -4.78 0.64
CA MET A 39 -0.44 -3.69 0.14
C MET A 39 -1.25 -2.47 -0.26
N LEU A 40 -2.43 -2.66 -0.87
CA LEU A 40 -3.33 -1.55 -1.21
C LEU A 40 -3.85 -0.84 0.05
N GLN A 41 -4.23 -1.59 1.09
CA GLN A 41 -4.61 -0.99 2.37
C GLN A 41 -3.42 -0.32 3.07
N GLY A 42 -2.22 -0.88 2.95
CA GLY A 42 -0.97 -0.28 3.43
C GLY A 42 -0.66 1.05 2.76
N LEU A 43 -0.83 1.13 1.44
CA LEU A 43 -0.68 2.37 0.67
C LEU A 43 -1.56 3.48 1.26
N TYR A 44 -2.85 3.22 1.41
CA TYR A 44 -3.78 4.22 1.92
C TYR A 44 -3.53 4.56 3.40
N ALA A 45 -3.16 3.58 4.24
CA ALA A 45 -2.78 3.84 5.61
C ALA A 45 -1.53 4.73 5.68
N ALA A 46 -0.54 4.49 4.80
CA ALA A 46 0.66 5.31 4.72
C ALA A 46 0.36 6.73 4.25
N GLU A 47 -0.54 6.90 3.27
CA GLU A 47 -1.01 8.23 2.83
C GLU A 47 -1.67 9.01 3.97
N GLU A 48 -2.60 8.37 4.68
CA GLU A 48 -3.29 8.99 5.82
C GLU A 48 -2.34 9.31 6.99
N ALA A 49 -1.31 8.47 7.19
CA ALA A 49 -0.24 8.73 8.15
C ALA A 49 0.79 9.75 7.66
N SER A 50 0.64 10.30 6.44
CA SER A 50 1.63 11.18 5.79
C SER A 50 3.03 10.55 5.70
N ASN A 51 3.10 9.22 5.60
CA ASN A 51 4.32 8.45 5.45
C ASN A 51 4.61 8.16 3.98
N GLU A 52 5.13 9.17 3.28
CA GLU A 52 5.39 9.10 1.83
C GLU A 52 6.35 7.97 1.46
N ALA A 53 7.34 7.68 2.30
CA ALA A 53 8.31 6.61 2.05
C ALA A 53 7.64 5.24 1.96
N LYS A 54 6.73 4.92 2.90
CA LYS A 54 5.97 3.66 2.85
C LYS A 54 4.92 3.67 1.75
N ALA A 55 4.24 4.79 1.51
CA ALA A 55 3.28 4.90 0.42
C ALA A 55 3.95 4.60 -0.93
N ARG A 56 5.12 5.19 -1.20
CA ARG A 56 5.92 4.89 -2.41
C ARG A 56 6.38 3.44 -2.45
N GLY A 57 6.77 2.85 -1.32
CA GLY A 57 7.14 1.44 -1.23
C GLY A 57 6.01 0.51 -1.69
N TYR A 58 4.83 0.62 -1.08
CA TYR A 58 3.67 -0.18 -1.51
C TYR A 58 3.25 0.11 -2.94
N ALA A 59 3.30 1.38 -3.38
CA ALA A 59 2.96 1.72 -4.74
C ALA A 59 3.91 1.08 -5.77
N THR A 60 5.20 0.96 -5.43
CA THR A 60 6.19 0.28 -6.27
C THR A 60 5.91 -1.22 -6.32
N ASP A 61 5.70 -1.87 -5.17
CA ASP A 61 5.39 -3.30 -5.10
C ASP A 61 4.06 -3.63 -5.82
N LEU A 62 3.08 -2.73 -5.76
CA LEU A 62 1.81 -2.86 -6.47
C LEU A 62 1.98 -2.65 -7.98
N ALA A 63 2.86 -1.75 -8.43
CA ALA A 63 3.14 -1.52 -9.85
C ALA A 63 3.72 -2.76 -10.54
N ASP A 64 4.51 -3.56 -9.82
CA ASP A 64 5.06 -4.82 -10.33
C ASP A 64 3.96 -5.88 -10.56
N ILE A 65 2.81 -5.74 -9.89
CA ILE A 65 1.66 -6.66 -10.02
C ILE A 65 0.64 -6.11 -11.02
N ASP A 66 0.23 -4.86 -10.85
CA ASP A 66 -0.73 -4.17 -11.69
C ASP A 66 -0.28 -2.71 -11.94
N PRO A 67 0.49 -2.46 -13.01
CA PRO A 67 0.97 -1.12 -13.34
C PRO A 67 -0.14 -0.18 -13.82
N GLY A 68 -1.33 -0.71 -14.14
CA GLY A 68 -2.48 0.07 -14.59
C GLY A 68 -3.32 0.63 -13.44
N LEU A 69 -3.00 0.27 -12.19
CA LEU A 69 -3.75 0.69 -11.03
C LEU A 69 -3.69 2.22 -10.85
N LEU A 70 -4.84 2.88 -10.84
CA LEU A 70 -4.92 4.35 -10.81
C LEU A 70 -4.41 4.96 -9.49
N SER A 71 -4.61 4.27 -8.36
CA SER A 71 -4.23 4.76 -7.03
C SER A 71 -2.72 4.87 -6.83
N ILE A 72 -1.91 4.13 -7.60
CA ILE A 72 -0.44 4.17 -7.49
C ILE A 72 0.19 5.16 -8.47
N GLN A 73 -0.54 5.64 -9.47
CA GLN A 73 0.00 6.55 -10.50
C GLN A 73 0.68 7.79 -9.92
N PRO A 74 0.22 8.43 -8.83
CA PRO A 74 0.95 9.56 -8.24
C PRO A 74 2.39 9.23 -7.80
N TYR A 75 2.69 7.95 -7.54
CA TYR A 75 4.00 7.49 -7.05
C TYR A 75 4.88 6.92 -8.16
N VAL A 76 4.28 6.41 -9.24
CA VAL A 76 4.98 5.63 -10.28
C VAL A 76 4.86 6.21 -11.68
N ALA A 77 3.98 7.19 -11.92
CA ALA A 77 3.91 7.89 -13.18
C ALA A 77 5.22 8.68 -13.37
N LEU A 78 6.01 8.27 -14.37
CA LEU A 78 7.35 8.76 -14.71
C LEU A 78 8.45 8.20 -13.80
N ARG A 79 8.72 6.89 -13.86
CA ARG A 79 10.02 6.44 -13.36
C ARG A 79 11.12 7.08 -14.21
N PRO A 80 12.25 7.52 -13.64
CA PRO A 80 13.36 8.09 -14.41
C PRO A 80 13.82 7.20 -15.57
N GLU A 81 13.64 5.89 -15.43
CA GLU A 81 13.93 4.85 -16.41
C GLU A 81 12.92 4.77 -17.58
N ASP A 82 11.73 5.35 -17.44
CA ASP A 82 10.74 5.52 -18.51
C ASP A 82 11.03 6.77 -19.36
N LEU A 83 11.83 7.72 -18.83
CA LEU A 83 12.22 8.98 -19.50
C LEU A 83 13.46 8.84 -20.38
N LYS A 84 13.75 7.67 -20.96
CA LYS A 84 14.92 7.46 -21.84
C LYS A 84 14.99 8.56 -22.91
N LEU A 85 15.90 9.52 -22.69
CA LEU A 85 16.36 10.54 -23.63
C LEU A 85 17.51 9.96 -24.47
#